data_AF-A0A1I2HJG9-F1
#
_entry.id   AF-A0A1I2HJG9-F1
#
_cell.length_a   1.000
_cell.length_b   1.000
_cell.length_c   1.000
_cell.angle_alpha   90.00
_cell.angle_beta   90.00
_cell.angle_gamma   90.00
#
_symmetry.space_group_name_H-M   'P 1'
#
loop_
_entity.id
_entity.type
_entity.pdbx_description
1 polymer ?
#
loop_
_entity_poly.entity_id
_entity_poly.type
_entity_poly.pdbx_seq_one_letter_code
_entity_poly.pdbx_strand_id
1 'polypeptide(L)'
;MRTRRRRRLGGALALATTLVVALTGGAAHARAAGDQATPSVPGRTATARPGVSVTAPATGLRAGAGRSLAGTPAGQGITLGRQRTGPAPRTVEAGPDDPPGGLVCVPYISRIVTPNGTALSRVDYLAEILCNFYLAGAGQAYLIDRTGGVQTSNQVVAAAPVFSFANSYYGGSQGAVLIDGRLFDGGRQLEIGFDLVLQTLNGAPWGGCFALAAPQRYLSPCVGLGTPTLRVSVGSGEFGSGLAAYNPAAFIRDIPGTEQLTFHVGGQPDPASTARQNIVDTANGMPAKTSTFSDVGQKDVTLRRTMLEAILRIHLINGLSFRITAIAGGDHSTTSPHYSGRAFDIDRLNGSPVNASNPFNQAFRNACAAYGATDVRGPGDEGHATHIHCAWD
;
A
#
# COMPACT_ATOMS: atom_id res chain seq x y z
N MET A 1 17.85 -15.80 51.51
CA MET A 1 18.23 -14.86 52.60
C MET A 1 18.60 -13.50 52.02
N ARG A 2 17.68 -12.53 51.99
CA ARG A 2 17.87 -11.11 52.36
C ARG A 2 16.60 -10.36 52.02
N THR A 3 15.94 -9.95 53.09
CA THR A 3 14.72 -9.16 53.22
C THR A 3 15.04 -7.67 53.19
N ARG A 4 14.12 -6.84 52.66
CA ARG A 4 13.71 -5.52 53.19
C ARG A 4 12.64 -4.92 52.25
N ARG A 5 11.37 -4.88 52.62
CA ARG A 5 10.62 -3.93 53.49
C ARG A 5 10.26 -2.59 52.83
N ARG A 6 8.99 -2.53 52.43
CA ARG A 6 7.93 -1.52 52.68
C ARG A 6 8.31 -0.03 52.74
N ARG A 7 7.50 0.79 52.05
CA ARG A 7 6.73 1.90 52.66
C ARG A 7 5.38 2.10 51.96
N ARG A 8 4.33 2.20 52.80
CA ARG A 8 2.97 2.72 52.50
C ARG A 8 2.94 4.20 52.84
N LEU A 9 2.09 4.97 52.17
CA LEU A 9 1.36 6.20 52.57
C LEU A 9 0.34 6.43 51.42
N GLY A 10 -0.97 6.64 51.57
CA GLY A 10 -1.78 7.12 52.68
C GLY A 10 -2.20 8.58 52.43
N GLY A 11 -3.49 8.84 52.15
CA GLY A 11 -4.12 10.17 52.13
C GLY A 11 -5.08 10.38 50.95
N ALA A 12 -6.41 10.28 51.15
CA ALA A 12 -7.37 11.35 51.51
C ALA A 12 -7.92 12.06 50.25
N LEU A 13 -9.15 11.79 49.79
CA LEU A 13 -10.48 12.28 50.26
C LEU A 13 -10.61 13.82 50.27
N ALA A 14 -11.28 14.37 49.26
CA ALA A 14 -11.91 15.70 49.27
C ALA A 14 -13.06 15.71 48.24
N LEU A 15 -14.30 15.60 48.70
CA LEU A 15 -15.29 16.69 48.84
C LEU A 15 -15.97 17.09 47.52
N ALA A 16 -17.15 16.50 47.33
CA ALA A 16 -18.17 16.95 46.40
C ALA A 16 -18.70 18.32 46.84
N THR A 17 -18.78 19.26 45.90
CA THR A 17 -19.49 20.52 46.09
C THR A 17 -20.57 20.59 45.02
N THR A 18 -21.81 20.38 45.43
CA THR A 18 -23.02 20.53 44.60
C THR A 18 -23.34 22.03 44.54
N LEU A 19 -23.20 22.64 43.36
CA LEU A 19 -23.70 23.99 43.10
C LEU A 19 -24.98 23.87 42.27
N VAL A 20 -26.11 24.13 42.92
CA VAL A 20 -27.42 24.30 42.27
C VAL A 20 -27.50 25.77 41.84
N VAL A 21 -27.44 26.03 40.53
CA VAL A 21 -27.82 27.32 39.94
C VAL A 21 -29.10 27.11 39.16
N ALA A 22 -30.20 27.59 39.71
CA ALA A 22 -31.43 27.82 38.98
C ALA A 22 -31.35 29.19 38.31
N LEU A 23 -31.36 29.21 36.97
CA LEU A 23 -31.58 30.42 36.18
C LEU A 23 -32.70 30.15 35.18
N THR A 24 -33.87 30.68 35.52
CA THR A 24 -34.99 30.98 34.63
C THR A 24 -34.61 32.15 33.71
N GLY A 25 -34.80 32.03 32.40
CA GLY A 25 -34.80 33.20 31.54
C GLY A 25 -34.56 32.95 30.05
N GLY A 26 -35.62 33.10 29.25
CA GLY A 26 -35.55 33.62 27.88
C GLY A 26 -35.00 32.68 26.79
N ALA A 27 -35.90 32.00 26.08
CA ALA A 27 -35.61 31.44 24.78
C ALA A 27 -35.42 32.56 23.73
N ALA A 28 -34.25 33.20 23.74
CA ALA A 28 -33.75 33.94 22.59
C ALA A 28 -33.04 32.92 21.68
N HIS A 29 -33.64 32.62 20.53
CA HIS A 29 -32.93 31.94 19.44
C HIS A 29 -31.82 32.86 18.91
N ALA A 30 -30.68 32.86 19.60
CA ALA A 30 -29.45 33.38 19.05
C ALA A 30 -29.14 32.57 17.79
N ARG A 31 -29.30 33.18 16.61
CA ARG A 31 -28.63 32.74 15.40
C ARG A 31 -27.12 32.88 15.66
N ALA A 32 -26.53 31.83 16.23
CA ALA A 32 -25.10 31.65 16.20
C ALA A 32 -24.73 31.47 14.72
N ALA A 33 -24.40 32.58 14.06
CA ALA A 33 -23.44 32.60 12.97
C ALA A 33 -22.07 32.24 13.56
N GLY A 34 -21.97 31.05 14.13
CA GLY A 34 -20.70 30.49 14.54
C GLY A 34 -19.98 30.09 13.27
N ASP A 35 -18.72 30.52 13.15
CA ASP A 35 -17.75 29.99 12.21
C ASP A 35 -17.85 28.47 12.21
N GLN A 36 -18.62 27.90 11.27
CA GLN A 36 -18.71 26.47 11.11
C GLN A 36 -17.36 26.05 10.54
N ALA A 37 -16.46 25.64 11.44
CA ALA A 37 -15.17 25.09 11.08
C ALA A 37 -15.38 24.07 9.97
N THR A 38 -14.75 24.31 8.81
CA THR A 38 -14.85 23.44 7.66
C THR A 38 -14.57 22.00 8.11
N PRO A 39 -15.43 21.03 7.78
CA PRO A 39 -15.20 19.64 8.13
C PRO A 39 -13.79 19.18 7.71
N SER A 40 -13.17 18.32 8.51
CA SER A 40 -11.87 17.73 8.19
C SER A 40 -11.95 16.21 8.24
N VAL A 41 -11.30 15.54 7.29
CA VAL A 41 -11.03 14.09 7.36
C VAL A 41 -9.68 13.83 8.03
N PRO A 42 -9.56 12.81 8.90
CA PRO A 42 -8.25 12.30 9.30
C PRO A 42 -7.54 11.79 8.04
N GLY A 43 -6.40 12.40 7.69
CA GLY A 43 -5.65 12.00 6.51
C GLY A 43 -5.18 10.54 6.62
N ARG A 44 -5.47 9.75 5.59
CA ARG A 44 -4.85 8.44 5.36
C ARG A 44 -3.38 8.64 5.05
N THR A 45 -2.57 7.80 5.69
CA THR A 45 -1.13 7.71 5.42
C THR A 45 -0.90 6.43 4.62
N ALA A 46 -0.15 6.54 3.52
CA ALA A 46 0.28 5.38 2.76
C ALA A 46 1.37 4.62 3.53
N THR A 47 1.26 3.29 3.57
CA THR A 47 2.34 2.44 4.05
C THR A 47 3.44 2.42 2.99
N ALA A 48 4.62 2.94 3.33
CA ALA A 48 5.76 2.91 2.42
C ALA A 48 6.14 1.45 2.08
N ARG A 49 6.30 1.16 0.79
CA ARG A 49 6.68 -0.17 0.29
C ARG A 49 7.70 -0.06 -0.85
N PRO A 50 8.72 -0.93 -0.90
CA PRO A 50 9.61 -1.02 -2.05
C PRO A 50 8.81 -1.20 -3.34
N GLY A 51 9.18 -0.47 -4.38
CA GLY A 51 8.50 -0.53 -5.68
C GLY A 51 7.20 0.26 -5.78
N VAL A 52 6.72 0.90 -4.71
CA VAL A 52 5.54 1.78 -4.78
C VAL A 52 6.00 3.23 -4.68
N SER A 53 5.63 4.07 -5.65
CA SER A 53 6.04 5.47 -5.69
C SER A 53 4.88 6.38 -6.11
N VAL A 54 4.53 7.35 -5.27
CA VAL A 54 3.54 8.37 -5.61
C VAL A 54 4.09 9.27 -6.71
N THR A 55 3.26 9.57 -7.70
CA THR A 55 3.61 10.47 -8.81
C THR A 55 2.50 11.49 -9.03
N ALA A 56 2.82 12.53 -9.80
CA ALA A 56 1.82 13.50 -10.22
C ALA A 56 0.79 12.84 -11.16
N PRO A 57 -0.53 13.11 -11.00
CA PRO A 57 -1.56 12.63 -11.90
C PRO A 57 -1.32 13.03 -13.35
N ALA A 58 -1.66 12.13 -14.29
CA ALA A 58 -1.65 12.45 -15.71
C ALA A 58 -2.77 13.44 -16.03
N THR A 59 -2.54 14.31 -17.02
CA THR A 59 -3.51 15.33 -17.46
C THR A 59 -4.82 14.78 -18.06
N GLY A 60 -4.88 13.46 -18.26
CA GLY A 60 -6.03 12.77 -18.85
C GLY A 60 -7.22 12.58 -17.90
N LEU A 61 -7.00 12.52 -16.58
CA LEU A 61 -8.09 12.50 -15.61
C LEU A 61 -8.52 13.94 -15.35
N ARG A 62 -9.70 14.31 -15.87
CA ARG A 62 -10.28 15.63 -15.65
C ARG A 62 -11.41 15.56 -14.64
N ALA A 63 -11.29 16.41 -13.63
CA ALA A 63 -12.36 16.70 -12.69
C ALA A 63 -13.66 17.03 -13.45
N GLY A 64 -14.75 16.40 -13.06
CA GLY A 64 -16.07 16.57 -13.66
C GLY A 64 -16.80 17.84 -13.23
N ALA A 65 -16.11 18.92 -12.83
CA ALA A 65 -16.76 20.17 -12.44
C ALA A 65 -17.66 20.67 -13.58
N GLY A 66 -18.98 20.53 -13.42
CA GLY A 66 -19.99 20.81 -14.45
C GLY A 66 -20.77 19.59 -14.99
N ARG A 67 -20.51 18.37 -14.51
CA ARG A 67 -21.39 17.22 -14.79
C ARG A 67 -22.75 17.47 -14.16
N SER A 68 -23.81 17.18 -14.92
CA SER A 68 -25.16 17.10 -14.38
C SER A 68 -25.34 15.77 -13.63
N LEU A 69 -26.16 15.76 -12.58
CA LEU A 69 -26.63 14.53 -11.95
C LEU A 69 -27.71 13.82 -12.78
N ALA A 70 -28.12 14.44 -13.90
CA ALA A 70 -28.93 13.87 -14.97
C ALA A 70 -28.55 12.42 -15.28
N GLY A 71 -29.53 11.52 -15.16
CA GLY A 71 -29.36 10.10 -15.47
C GLY A 71 -28.87 9.23 -14.30
N THR A 72 -28.65 9.78 -13.11
CA THR A 72 -28.48 8.95 -11.90
C THR A 72 -29.81 8.30 -11.55
N PRO A 73 -29.91 6.95 -11.48
CA PRO A 73 -31.17 6.29 -11.14
C PRO A 73 -31.70 6.77 -9.79
N ALA A 74 -33.02 6.98 -9.71
CA ALA A 74 -33.67 7.33 -8.47
C ALA A 74 -33.36 6.28 -7.38
N GLY A 75 -33.03 6.75 -6.17
CA GLY A 75 -32.68 5.87 -5.05
C GLY A 75 -31.23 5.41 -5.00
N GLN A 76 -30.32 6.05 -5.75
CA GLN A 76 -28.88 5.87 -5.59
C GLN A 76 -28.22 7.07 -4.88
N GLY A 77 -27.12 6.81 -4.18
CA GLY A 77 -26.29 7.85 -3.55
C GLY A 77 -26.61 8.15 -2.08
N ILE A 78 -26.13 9.28 -1.59
CA ILE A 78 -26.27 9.73 -0.20
C ILE A 78 -27.36 10.79 -0.16
N THR A 79 -28.42 10.62 0.63
CA THR A 79 -29.55 11.57 0.62
C THR A 79 -29.79 12.24 1.96
N LEU A 80 -30.35 13.46 1.90
CA LEU A 80 -30.86 14.15 3.08
C LEU A 80 -32.19 13.55 3.53
N GLY A 81 -32.41 13.58 4.85
CA GLY A 81 -33.69 13.20 5.44
C GLY A 81 -34.76 14.24 5.12
N ARG A 82 -36.03 13.86 5.33
CA ARG A 82 -37.13 14.84 5.27
C ARG A 82 -36.85 15.97 6.26
N GLN A 83 -36.79 17.22 5.77
CA GLN A 83 -36.67 18.38 6.64
C GLN A 83 -37.89 18.42 7.57
N ARG A 84 -37.64 18.49 8.88
CA ARG A 84 -38.71 18.63 9.87
C ARG A 84 -39.08 20.10 10.11
N THR A 85 -38.12 21.02 10.01
CA THR A 85 -38.27 22.49 10.12
C THR A 85 -36.98 23.21 9.67
N GLY A 86 -37.06 24.42 9.10
CA GLY A 86 -35.89 25.26 8.76
C GLY A 86 -35.85 25.77 7.30
N PRO A 87 -34.88 26.64 6.93
CA PRO A 87 -34.71 27.09 5.55
C PRO A 87 -34.35 25.91 4.64
N ALA A 88 -34.88 25.89 3.42
CA ALA A 88 -34.53 24.88 2.41
C ALA A 88 -33.03 24.96 2.06
N PRO A 89 -32.35 23.83 1.80
CA PRO A 89 -31.00 23.85 1.24
C PRO A 89 -30.98 24.63 -0.06
N ARG A 90 -29.92 25.40 -0.28
CA ARG A 90 -29.71 26.05 -1.56
C ARG A 90 -29.42 24.96 -2.59
N THR A 91 -30.30 24.79 -3.56
CA THR A 91 -30.12 23.83 -4.64
C THR A 91 -29.30 24.46 -5.76
N VAL A 92 -28.60 23.62 -6.52
CA VAL A 92 -28.18 23.99 -7.88
C VAL A 92 -29.44 23.94 -8.75
N GLU A 93 -29.58 24.81 -9.75
CA GLU A 93 -30.75 24.76 -10.65
C GLU A 93 -30.91 23.34 -11.17
N ALA A 94 -32.07 22.75 -10.87
CA ALA A 94 -32.32 21.38 -11.24
C ALA A 94 -32.35 21.31 -12.77
N GLY A 95 -31.46 20.50 -13.36
CA GLY A 95 -31.56 20.19 -14.77
C GLY A 95 -32.91 19.51 -15.03
N PRO A 96 -33.47 19.60 -16.26
CA PRO A 96 -34.72 18.90 -16.61
C PRO A 96 -34.65 17.37 -16.38
N ASP A 97 -33.44 16.83 -16.24
CA ASP A 97 -33.13 15.42 -16.05
C ASP A 97 -32.75 15.06 -14.59
N ASP A 98 -32.81 16.00 -13.64
CA ASP A 98 -32.53 15.69 -12.24
C ASP A 98 -33.65 14.81 -11.65
N PRO A 99 -33.29 13.78 -10.86
CA PRO A 99 -34.26 12.82 -10.37
C PRO A 99 -35.35 13.53 -9.54
N PRO A 100 -36.64 13.32 -9.86
CA PRO A 100 -37.72 13.93 -9.11
C PRO A 100 -37.70 13.42 -7.67
N GLY A 101 -37.41 14.32 -6.72
CA GLY A 101 -37.79 14.13 -5.31
C GLY A 101 -36.69 13.90 -4.26
N GLY A 102 -35.46 14.38 -4.43
CA GLY A 102 -34.49 14.31 -3.33
C GLY A 102 -33.25 15.15 -3.45
N LEU A 103 -32.74 15.61 -2.30
CA LEU A 103 -31.41 16.21 -2.17
C LEU A 103 -30.40 15.07 -1.99
N VAL A 104 -29.49 14.94 -2.96
CA VAL A 104 -28.61 13.79 -3.10
C VAL A 104 -27.17 14.22 -3.39
N CYS A 105 -26.23 13.43 -2.90
CA CYS A 105 -24.82 13.47 -3.26
C CYS A 105 -24.40 12.11 -3.84
N VAL A 106 -23.72 12.14 -4.99
CA VAL A 106 -23.29 10.94 -5.72
C VAL A 106 -21.77 10.92 -5.82
N PRO A 107 -21.11 9.88 -5.27
CA PRO A 107 -19.68 9.71 -5.46
C PRO A 107 -19.36 9.18 -6.87
N TYR A 108 -18.35 9.76 -7.50
CA TYR A 108 -17.79 9.30 -8.76
C TYR A 108 -16.35 8.90 -8.53
N ILE A 109 -16.01 7.65 -8.85
CA ILE A 109 -14.62 7.17 -8.79
C ILE A 109 -14.22 6.70 -10.18
N SER A 110 -13.14 7.27 -10.69
CA SER A 110 -12.58 6.94 -12.00
C SER A 110 -11.09 6.59 -11.87
N ARG A 111 -10.60 5.84 -12.85
CA ARG A 111 -9.21 5.38 -12.88
C ARG A 111 -8.71 5.20 -14.30
N ILE A 112 -7.40 5.35 -14.45
CA ILE A 112 -6.66 4.90 -15.63
C ILE A 112 -5.55 3.97 -15.13
N VAL A 113 -5.49 2.77 -15.70
CA VAL A 113 -4.41 1.82 -15.46
C VAL A 113 -3.58 1.76 -16.73
N THR A 114 -2.29 2.08 -16.62
CA THR A 114 -1.35 2.06 -17.73
C THR A 114 -0.22 1.08 -17.41
N PRO A 115 -0.32 -0.18 -17.88
CA PRO A 115 0.78 -1.12 -17.83
C PRO A 115 1.97 -0.59 -18.65
N ASN A 116 3.18 -0.74 -18.12
CA ASN A 116 4.43 -0.49 -18.85
C ASN A 116 5.25 -1.78 -18.83
N GLY A 117 5.05 -2.60 -19.86
CA GLY A 117 5.52 -3.99 -19.89
C GLY A 117 4.81 -4.87 -18.86
N THR A 118 5.49 -5.94 -18.42
CA THR A 118 4.95 -6.92 -17.45
C THR A 118 5.29 -6.59 -15.99
N ALA A 119 6.24 -5.67 -15.79
CA ALA A 119 6.86 -5.40 -14.50
C ALA A 119 6.37 -4.10 -13.85
N LEU A 120 5.90 -3.12 -14.62
CA LEU A 120 5.50 -1.81 -14.11
C LEU A 120 4.03 -1.54 -14.44
N SER A 121 3.31 -0.92 -13.51
CA SER A 121 1.97 -0.41 -13.75
C SER A 121 1.79 0.96 -13.12
N ARG A 122 1.22 1.88 -13.88
CA ARG A 122 0.80 3.19 -13.38
C ARG A 122 -0.70 3.17 -13.14
N VAL A 123 -1.12 3.67 -11.98
CA VAL A 123 -2.53 3.83 -11.63
C VAL A 123 -2.79 5.29 -11.29
N ASP A 124 -3.48 5.98 -12.17
CA ASP A 124 -4.05 7.30 -11.93
C ASP A 124 -5.49 7.13 -11.44
N TYR A 125 -5.87 7.86 -10.39
CA TYR A 125 -7.19 7.77 -9.79
C TYR A 125 -7.74 9.15 -9.42
N LEU A 126 -9.05 9.28 -9.57
CA LEU A 126 -9.81 10.48 -9.25
C LEU A 126 -11.10 10.03 -8.53
N ALA A 127 -11.34 10.58 -7.35
CA ALA A 127 -12.58 10.40 -6.61
C ALA A 127 -13.22 11.75 -6.33
N GLU A 128 -14.50 11.87 -6.63
CA GLU A 128 -15.27 13.11 -6.60
C GLU A 128 -16.61 12.89 -5.94
N ILE A 129 -17.16 13.93 -5.32
CA ILE A 129 -18.51 13.97 -4.79
C ILE A 129 -19.24 15.13 -5.45
N LEU A 130 -20.43 14.85 -5.97
CA LEU A 130 -21.29 15.84 -6.60
C LEU A 130 -22.67 15.81 -5.96
N CYS A 131 -23.17 16.96 -5.55
CA CYS A 131 -24.48 17.12 -4.93
C CYS A 131 -25.38 18.05 -5.76
N ASN A 132 -26.70 17.91 -5.64
CA ASN A 132 -27.64 18.90 -6.21
C ASN A 132 -27.94 20.07 -5.25
N PHE A 133 -27.14 20.21 -4.19
CA PHE A 133 -27.25 21.30 -3.21
C PHE A 133 -25.87 21.69 -2.64
N TYR A 134 -25.80 22.92 -2.11
CA TYR A 134 -24.59 23.46 -1.52
C TYR A 134 -24.37 22.94 -0.10
N LEU A 135 -23.16 22.47 0.18
CA LEU A 135 -22.73 21.97 1.48
C LEU A 135 -21.28 22.38 1.81
N ALA A 136 -20.81 22.05 3.00
CA ALA A 136 -19.38 22.07 3.34
C ALA A 136 -18.87 20.64 3.51
N GLY A 137 -17.65 20.36 3.08
CA GLY A 137 -17.14 19.01 3.16
C GLY A 137 -15.63 18.91 3.04
N ALA A 138 -15.12 17.72 3.33
CA ALA A 138 -13.74 17.35 3.10
C ALA A 138 -13.67 15.88 2.71
N GLY A 139 -12.58 15.53 2.03
CA GLY A 139 -12.35 14.15 1.65
C GLY A 139 -10.94 13.87 1.19
N GLN A 140 -10.69 12.59 0.91
CA GLN A 140 -9.40 12.12 0.44
C GLN A 140 -9.56 10.83 -0.37
N ALA A 141 -9.01 10.81 -1.59
CA ALA A 141 -8.88 9.59 -2.36
C ALA A 141 -7.62 8.83 -1.93
N TYR A 142 -7.69 7.51 -1.92
CA TYR A 142 -6.57 6.65 -1.59
C TYR A 142 -6.67 5.31 -2.33
N LEU A 143 -5.57 4.58 -2.38
CA LEU A 143 -5.47 3.29 -3.06
C LEU A 143 -5.17 2.20 -2.04
N ILE A 144 -6.00 1.15 -2.05
CA ILE A 144 -5.90 -0.02 -1.18
C ILE A 144 -5.37 -1.18 -2.00
N ASP A 145 -4.38 -1.91 -1.49
CA ASP A 145 -3.98 -3.19 -2.05
C ASP A 145 -4.98 -4.28 -1.64
N ARG A 146 -5.54 -5.00 -2.61
CA ARG A 146 -6.49 -6.09 -2.42
C ARG A 146 -5.91 -7.43 -2.87
N THR A 147 -4.60 -7.47 -3.14
CA THR A 147 -3.92 -8.69 -3.54
C THR A 147 -4.02 -9.71 -2.40
N GLY A 148 -4.56 -10.90 -2.68
CA GLY A 148 -4.70 -11.97 -1.68
C GLY A 148 -3.36 -12.62 -1.35
N GLY A 149 -3.18 -13.05 -0.09
CA GLY A 149 -2.00 -13.82 0.33
C GLY A 149 -0.71 -13.02 0.49
N VAL A 150 -0.75 -11.69 0.35
CA VAL A 150 0.41 -10.80 0.61
C VAL A 150 0.20 -10.00 1.90
N GLN A 151 1.30 -9.60 2.54
CA GLN A 151 1.25 -8.87 3.82
C GLN A 151 0.59 -7.48 3.71
N THR A 152 0.53 -6.92 2.51
CA THR A 152 -0.07 -5.61 2.23
C THR A 152 -1.55 -5.65 1.92
N SER A 153 -2.16 -6.84 1.90
CA SER A 153 -3.59 -6.97 1.65
C SER A 153 -4.39 -6.10 2.64
N ASN A 154 -5.29 -5.29 2.10
CA ASN A 154 -6.12 -4.29 2.77
C ASN A 154 -5.37 -3.08 3.34
N GLN A 155 -4.12 -2.85 2.97
CA GLN A 155 -3.36 -1.66 3.37
C GLN A 155 -3.47 -0.54 2.33
N VAL A 156 -3.41 0.72 2.80
CA VAL A 156 -3.31 1.89 1.93
C VAL A 156 -1.88 1.97 1.38
N VAL A 157 -1.73 1.89 0.07
CA VAL A 157 -0.43 1.94 -0.62
C VAL A 157 -0.15 3.29 -1.28
N ALA A 158 -1.18 4.11 -1.49
CA ALA A 158 -1.04 5.50 -1.91
C ALA A 158 -2.22 6.32 -1.38
N ALA A 159 -2.01 7.60 -1.10
CA ALA A 159 -3.06 8.52 -0.70
C ALA A 159 -2.84 9.88 -1.37
N ALA A 160 -3.91 10.44 -1.92
CA ALA A 160 -3.90 11.78 -2.48
C ALA A 160 -3.97 12.84 -1.37
N PRO A 161 -3.71 14.12 -1.67
CA PRO A 161 -3.96 15.19 -0.71
C PRO A 161 -5.43 15.24 -0.26
N VAL A 162 -5.62 15.60 1.02
CA VAL A 162 -6.95 15.95 1.54
C VAL A 162 -7.44 17.21 0.85
N PHE A 163 -8.72 17.23 0.45
CA PHE A 163 -9.39 18.46 0.03
C PHE A 163 -10.44 18.86 1.05
N SER A 164 -10.81 20.14 1.00
CA SER A 164 -11.95 20.70 1.71
C SER A 164 -12.65 21.72 0.82
N PHE A 165 -13.96 21.82 0.94
CA PHE A 165 -14.77 22.82 0.27
C PHE A 165 -15.83 23.37 1.21
N ALA A 166 -16.22 24.62 1.00
CA ALA A 166 -17.27 25.27 1.75
C ALA A 166 -18.18 26.00 0.78
N ASN A 167 -19.49 25.93 1.02
CA ASN A 167 -20.50 26.52 0.14
C ASN A 167 -20.28 26.12 -1.34
N SER A 168 -20.10 24.82 -1.55
CA SER A 168 -19.96 24.21 -2.88
C SER A 168 -20.80 22.94 -2.93
N TYR A 169 -21.13 22.49 -4.14
CA TYR A 169 -21.84 21.25 -4.42
C TYR A 169 -20.90 20.17 -4.96
N TYR A 170 -19.61 20.48 -5.05
CA TYR A 170 -18.58 19.65 -5.66
C TYR A 170 -17.30 19.66 -4.82
N GLY A 171 -16.65 18.49 -4.74
CA GLY A 171 -15.28 18.34 -4.26
C GLY A 171 -14.64 17.07 -4.80
N GLY A 172 -13.31 17.04 -4.87
CA GLY A 172 -12.60 15.89 -5.43
C GLY A 172 -11.14 15.80 -5.01
N SER A 173 -10.60 14.60 -5.09
CA SER A 173 -9.22 14.26 -4.77
C SER A 173 -8.66 13.35 -5.86
N GLN A 174 -7.44 13.62 -6.29
CA GLN A 174 -6.78 12.85 -7.34
C GLN A 174 -5.34 12.50 -6.95
N GLY A 175 -4.90 11.33 -7.39
CA GLY A 175 -3.55 10.85 -7.15
C GLY A 175 -3.09 9.93 -8.26
N ALA A 176 -1.79 9.65 -8.27
CA ALA A 176 -1.21 8.63 -9.13
C ALA A 176 -0.12 7.87 -8.41
N VAL A 177 0.03 6.60 -8.76
CA VAL A 177 1.07 5.73 -8.21
C VAL A 177 1.71 4.91 -9.33
N LEU A 178 3.02 4.75 -9.24
CA LEU A 178 3.79 3.77 -9.98
C LEU A 178 4.02 2.56 -9.09
N ILE A 179 3.74 1.38 -9.63
CA ILE A 179 3.92 0.09 -8.97
C ILE A 179 4.91 -0.74 -9.79
N ASP A 180 6.05 -1.03 -9.19
CA ASP A 180 7.05 -1.97 -9.69
C ASP A 180 6.80 -3.36 -9.11
N GLY A 181 6.15 -4.19 -9.92
CA GLY A 181 5.84 -5.58 -9.60
C GLY A 181 7.06 -6.48 -9.41
N ARG A 182 8.29 -6.02 -9.67
CA ARG A 182 9.52 -6.74 -9.33
C ARG A 182 9.87 -6.63 -7.85
N LEU A 183 9.53 -5.49 -7.25
CA LEU A 183 9.91 -5.14 -5.87
C LEU A 183 8.74 -5.24 -4.89
N PHE A 184 7.52 -5.08 -5.40
CA PHE A 184 6.30 -5.21 -4.64
C PHE A 184 5.60 -6.52 -5.01
N ASP A 185 5.21 -7.32 -4.03
CA ASP A 185 4.45 -8.58 -4.23
C ASP A 185 2.93 -8.34 -4.32
N GLY A 186 2.45 -7.22 -3.79
CA GLY A 186 1.07 -6.75 -3.86
C GLY A 186 0.70 -5.94 -5.11
N GLY A 187 -0.41 -5.22 -5.04
CA GLY A 187 -0.83 -4.27 -6.10
C GLY A 187 -1.27 -4.90 -7.42
N ARG A 188 -1.51 -6.22 -7.47
CA ARG A 188 -2.11 -6.91 -8.63
C ARG A 188 -3.62 -6.70 -8.66
N GLN A 189 -4.23 -6.68 -7.47
CA GLN A 189 -5.61 -6.29 -7.24
C GLN A 189 -5.62 -5.05 -6.36
N LEU A 190 -6.42 -4.06 -6.73
CA LEU A 190 -6.45 -2.75 -6.11
C LEU A 190 -7.90 -2.28 -5.93
N GLU A 191 -8.13 -1.38 -5.00
CA GLU A 191 -9.41 -0.65 -4.88
C GLU A 191 -9.12 0.80 -4.52
N ILE A 192 -9.80 1.73 -5.18
CA ILE A 192 -9.73 3.15 -4.80
C ILE A 192 -10.74 3.38 -3.69
N GLY A 193 -10.26 3.84 -2.55
CA GLY A 193 -11.08 4.32 -1.45
C GLY A 193 -11.24 5.83 -1.50
N PHE A 194 -12.35 6.30 -0.95
CA PHE A 194 -12.68 7.71 -0.87
C PHE A 194 -13.35 8.02 0.47
N ASP A 195 -12.59 8.62 1.38
CA ASP A 195 -13.12 9.09 2.66
C ASP A 195 -13.78 10.45 2.49
N LEU A 196 -14.95 10.62 3.09
CA LEU A 196 -15.78 11.81 3.01
C LEU A 196 -16.30 12.22 4.39
N VAL A 197 -16.28 13.53 4.66
CA VAL A 197 -17.09 14.18 5.70
C VAL A 197 -17.92 15.26 5.03
N LEU A 198 -19.25 15.18 5.13
CA LEU A 198 -20.20 16.10 4.49
C LEU A 198 -21.06 16.79 5.56
N GLN A 199 -21.14 18.11 5.55
CA GLN A 199 -21.89 18.93 6.49
C GLN A 199 -22.89 19.84 5.77
N THR A 200 -24.17 19.75 6.16
CA THR A 200 -25.21 20.64 5.63
C THR A 200 -25.10 22.04 6.22
N LEU A 201 -25.20 23.07 5.38
CA LEU A 201 -25.06 24.48 5.81
C LEU A 201 -26.27 24.98 6.61
N ASN A 202 -27.45 24.40 6.37
CA ASN A 202 -28.70 24.78 7.02
C ASN A 202 -29.08 23.88 8.21
N GLY A 203 -28.20 22.95 8.61
CA GLY A 203 -28.45 22.02 9.70
C GLY A 203 -29.43 20.88 9.36
N ALA A 204 -29.81 20.69 8.09
CA ALA A 204 -30.66 19.57 7.71
C ALA A 204 -29.97 18.22 8.00
N PRO A 205 -30.67 17.25 8.61
CA PRO A 205 -30.07 15.97 8.94
C PRO A 205 -29.93 15.05 7.72
N TRP A 206 -28.87 14.25 7.69
CA TRP A 206 -28.70 13.17 6.70
C TRP A 206 -29.70 12.03 6.93
N GLY A 207 -30.33 11.56 5.86
CA GLY A 207 -31.43 10.59 5.92
C GLY A 207 -30.99 9.15 5.73
N GLY A 208 -29.96 8.92 4.93
CA GLY A 208 -29.46 7.57 4.67
C GLY A 208 -28.36 7.52 3.61
N CYS A 209 -27.73 6.36 3.53
CA CYS A 209 -26.83 5.96 2.46
C CYS A 209 -27.51 4.88 1.64
N PHE A 210 -27.78 5.17 0.38
CA PHE A 210 -28.49 4.28 -0.53
C PHE A 210 -27.50 3.50 -1.39
N ALA A 211 -28.02 2.60 -2.23
CA ALA A 211 -27.19 1.80 -3.12
C ALA A 211 -26.28 2.71 -3.97
N LEU A 212 -25.03 2.31 -4.11
CA LEU A 212 -24.08 2.96 -5.01
C LEU A 212 -24.14 2.28 -6.39
N ALA A 213 -23.76 3.01 -7.43
CA ALA A 213 -23.64 2.44 -8.75
C ALA A 213 -22.55 1.35 -8.75
N ALA A 214 -22.89 0.15 -9.22
CA ALA A 214 -21.91 -0.93 -9.34
C ALA A 214 -20.74 -0.48 -10.24
N PRO A 215 -19.48 -0.84 -9.92
CA PRO A 215 -19.05 -1.72 -8.83
C PRO A 215 -18.75 -1.04 -7.49
N GLN A 216 -19.17 0.22 -7.30
CA GLN A 216 -18.87 0.95 -6.06
C GLN A 216 -19.58 0.33 -4.84
N ARG A 217 -18.95 0.44 -3.67
CA ARG A 217 -19.46 -0.08 -2.40
C ARG A 217 -19.07 0.82 -1.23
N TYR A 218 -19.79 0.73 -0.12
CA TYR A 218 -19.34 1.36 1.12
C TYR A 218 -18.21 0.53 1.75
N LEU A 219 -17.12 1.19 2.11
CA LEU A 219 -16.00 0.62 2.86
C LEU A 219 -16.14 0.83 4.37
N SER A 220 -17.03 1.73 4.77
CA SER A 220 -17.39 1.97 6.16
C SER A 220 -18.89 2.23 6.31
N PRO A 221 -19.47 2.01 7.51
CA PRO A 221 -20.84 2.43 7.78
C PRO A 221 -21.00 3.94 7.64
N CYS A 222 -22.21 4.38 7.31
CA CYS A 222 -22.55 5.79 7.32
C CYS A 222 -22.77 6.30 8.73
N VAL A 223 -21.79 7.03 9.25
CA VAL A 223 -21.79 7.58 10.60
C VAL A 223 -22.34 9.00 10.58
N GLY A 224 -23.26 9.33 11.49
CA GLY A 224 -23.85 10.66 11.59
C GLY A 224 -25.21 10.83 10.90
N LEU A 225 -25.87 9.72 10.52
CA LEU A 225 -27.28 9.72 10.12
C LEU A 225 -28.16 10.38 11.20
N GLY A 226 -29.13 11.17 10.78
CA GLY A 226 -29.95 11.98 11.69
C GLY A 226 -29.28 13.26 12.20
N THR A 227 -28.03 13.53 11.82
CA THR A 227 -27.29 14.75 12.20
C THR A 227 -26.92 15.57 10.95
N PRO A 228 -26.50 16.84 11.10
CA PRO A 228 -26.04 17.66 9.98
C PRO A 228 -24.74 17.20 9.33
N THR A 229 -23.98 16.30 9.98
CA THR A 229 -22.66 15.85 9.52
C THR A 229 -22.67 14.34 9.25
N LEU A 230 -22.27 13.94 8.06
CA LEU A 230 -22.11 12.55 7.66
C LEU A 230 -20.62 12.23 7.48
N ARG A 231 -20.20 11.04 7.91
CA ARG A 231 -18.90 10.46 7.59
C ARG A 231 -19.08 9.11 6.91
N VAL A 232 -18.38 8.89 5.81
CA VAL A 232 -18.48 7.65 5.03
C VAL A 232 -17.21 7.42 4.22
N SER A 233 -16.90 6.16 3.95
CA SER A 233 -15.85 5.72 3.04
C SER A 233 -16.48 4.96 1.89
N VAL A 234 -16.17 5.35 0.66
CA VAL A 234 -16.67 4.71 -0.56
C VAL A 234 -15.51 4.02 -1.26
N GLY A 235 -15.74 2.85 -1.82
CA GLY A 235 -14.78 2.06 -2.58
C GLY A 235 -15.21 1.94 -4.03
N SER A 236 -14.26 1.92 -4.94
CA SER A 236 -14.50 1.72 -6.38
C SER A 236 -14.94 0.30 -6.75
N GLY A 237 -14.87 -0.65 -5.81
CA GLY A 237 -14.74 -2.07 -6.14
C GLY A 237 -13.32 -2.42 -6.61
N GLU A 238 -13.02 -3.71 -6.60
CA GLU A 238 -11.68 -4.23 -6.90
C GLU A 238 -11.39 -4.22 -8.41
N PHE A 239 -10.13 -3.98 -8.77
CA PHE A 239 -9.67 -4.00 -10.14
C PHE A 239 -8.22 -4.47 -10.27
N GLY A 240 -7.90 -5.06 -11.42
CA GLY A 240 -6.54 -5.49 -11.75
C GLY A 240 -5.65 -4.34 -12.21
N SER A 241 -4.39 -4.33 -11.79
CA SER A 241 -3.37 -3.39 -12.30
C SER A 241 -2.71 -3.83 -13.61
N GLY A 242 -2.99 -5.05 -14.06
CA GLY A 242 -2.33 -5.67 -15.22
C GLY A 242 -0.93 -6.22 -14.94
N LEU A 243 -0.42 -6.11 -13.71
CA LEU A 243 0.84 -6.74 -13.31
C LEU A 243 0.74 -8.27 -13.36
N ALA A 244 1.81 -8.91 -13.81
CA ALA A 244 1.92 -10.37 -13.74
C ALA A 244 1.98 -10.87 -12.28
N ALA A 245 1.74 -12.17 -12.10
CA ALA A 245 1.92 -12.83 -10.82
C ALA A 245 3.34 -12.59 -10.28
N TYR A 246 3.45 -12.40 -8.96
CA TYR A 246 4.75 -12.13 -8.34
C TYR A 246 5.66 -13.36 -8.41
N ASN A 247 6.75 -13.26 -9.17
CA ASN A 247 7.72 -14.33 -9.36
C ASN A 247 9.15 -13.74 -9.35
N PRO A 248 9.76 -13.59 -8.15
CA PRO A 248 11.07 -12.96 -8.04
C PRO A 248 12.18 -13.75 -8.76
N ALA A 249 12.08 -15.08 -8.83
CA ALA A 249 13.03 -15.90 -9.59
C ALA A 249 12.98 -15.60 -11.09
N ALA A 250 11.78 -15.46 -11.69
CA ALA A 250 11.65 -15.07 -13.09
C ALA A 250 12.25 -13.68 -13.34
N PHE A 251 12.06 -12.73 -12.43
CA PHE A 251 12.69 -11.42 -12.56
C PHE A 251 14.23 -11.51 -12.46
N ILE A 252 14.78 -12.28 -11.53
CA ILE A 252 16.25 -12.50 -11.43
C ILE A 252 16.79 -13.16 -12.70
N ARG A 253 16.06 -14.13 -13.26
CA ARG A 253 16.45 -14.83 -14.51
C ARG A 253 16.62 -13.85 -15.68
N ASP A 254 15.74 -12.87 -15.76
CA ASP A 254 15.57 -12.03 -16.95
C ASP A 254 16.18 -10.62 -16.81
N ILE A 255 16.52 -10.19 -15.59
CA ILE A 255 17.06 -8.85 -15.35
C ILE A 255 18.57 -8.78 -15.65
N PRO A 256 19.03 -7.75 -16.39
CA PRO A 256 20.46 -7.50 -16.52
C PRO A 256 21.06 -7.09 -15.17
N GLY A 257 22.36 -7.35 -14.97
CA GLY A 257 23.08 -6.93 -13.77
C GLY A 257 23.05 -7.93 -12.59
N THR A 258 22.28 -9.01 -12.69
CA THR A 258 22.39 -10.18 -11.80
C THR A 258 22.81 -11.40 -12.61
N GLU A 259 24.08 -11.47 -13.00
CA GLU A 259 24.61 -12.60 -13.77
C GLU A 259 24.53 -13.89 -12.94
N GLN A 260 24.20 -15.02 -13.57
CA GLN A 260 24.14 -16.33 -12.90
C GLN A 260 25.08 -17.29 -13.62
N LEU A 261 26.00 -17.92 -12.89
CA LEU A 261 26.88 -18.91 -13.50
C LEU A 261 26.11 -20.13 -14.00
N THR A 262 26.52 -20.60 -15.17
CA THR A 262 26.05 -21.84 -15.83
C THR A 262 27.00 -23.02 -15.61
N PHE A 263 27.95 -22.87 -14.67
CA PHE A 263 28.94 -23.88 -14.28
C PHE A 263 29.32 -23.68 -12.80
N HIS A 264 29.92 -24.68 -12.19
CA HIS A 264 30.42 -24.62 -10.81
C HIS A 264 31.84 -24.05 -10.77
N VAL A 265 32.14 -23.17 -9.81
CA VAL A 265 33.46 -22.53 -9.69
C VAL A 265 34.63 -23.52 -9.49
N GLY A 266 34.36 -24.70 -8.92
CA GLY A 266 35.34 -25.79 -8.79
C GLY A 266 35.55 -26.63 -10.06
N GLY A 267 34.79 -26.35 -11.12
CA GLY A 267 34.89 -27.03 -12.42
C GLY A 267 34.17 -28.36 -12.53
N GLN A 268 33.52 -28.84 -11.46
CA GLN A 268 32.76 -30.09 -11.49
C GLN A 268 31.55 -29.98 -12.44
N PRO A 269 31.31 -30.98 -13.31
CA PRO A 269 30.19 -30.95 -14.24
C PRO A 269 28.89 -31.37 -13.54
N ASP A 270 28.00 -30.41 -13.30
CA ASP A 270 26.62 -30.68 -12.89
C ASP A 270 25.69 -29.51 -13.31
N PRO A 271 25.24 -29.49 -14.58
CA PRO A 271 24.45 -28.37 -15.10
C PRO A 271 23.09 -28.20 -14.39
N ALA A 272 22.56 -29.27 -13.79
CA ALA A 272 21.26 -29.28 -13.12
C ALA A 272 21.23 -28.47 -11.82
N SER A 273 22.39 -28.21 -11.22
CA SER A 273 22.52 -27.53 -9.92
C SER A 273 23.26 -26.18 -10.00
N THR A 274 23.50 -25.67 -11.20
CA THR A 274 24.16 -24.37 -11.38
C THR A 274 23.30 -23.23 -10.83
N ALA A 275 23.91 -22.08 -10.50
CA ALA A 275 23.18 -20.90 -10.05
C ALA A 275 22.10 -20.48 -11.06
N ARG A 276 22.42 -20.53 -12.36
CA ARG A 276 21.45 -20.25 -13.44
C ARG A 276 20.31 -21.26 -13.42
N GLN A 277 20.61 -22.56 -13.38
CA GLN A 277 19.57 -23.58 -13.44
C GLN A 277 18.66 -23.53 -12.21
N ASN A 278 19.20 -23.31 -11.01
CA ASN A 278 18.41 -23.13 -9.79
C ASN A 278 17.38 -21.97 -9.92
N ILE A 279 17.77 -20.84 -10.52
CA ILE A 279 16.85 -19.72 -10.78
C ILE A 279 15.83 -20.08 -11.87
N VAL A 280 16.24 -20.75 -12.95
CA VAL A 280 15.34 -21.19 -14.03
C VAL A 280 14.28 -22.15 -13.51
N ASP A 281 14.67 -23.16 -12.73
CA ASP A 281 13.76 -24.14 -12.14
C ASP A 281 12.75 -23.45 -11.23
N THR A 282 13.24 -22.59 -10.31
CA THR A 282 12.38 -21.84 -9.39
C THR A 282 11.43 -20.90 -10.14
N ALA A 283 11.90 -20.24 -11.19
CA ALA A 283 11.07 -19.37 -12.03
C ALA A 283 9.94 -20.13 -12.73
N ASN A 284 10.16 -21.41 -13.04
CA ASN A 284 9.17 -22.32 -13.64
C ASN A 284 8.30 -23.05 -12.59
N GLY A 285 8.44 -22.71 -11.30
CA GLY A 285 7.70 -23.35 -10.21
C GLY A 285 8.22 -24.73 -9.81
N MET A 286 9.42 -25.11 -10.26
CA MET A 286 10.11 -26.33 -9.88
C MET A 286 11.09 -26.08 -8.73
N PRO A 287 11.42 -27.08 -7.90
CA PRO A 287 12.47 -26.93 -6.90
C PRO A 287 13.85 -26.75 -7.57
N ALA A 288 14.72 -25.96 -6.92
CA ALA A 288 16.14 -25.93 -7.24
C ALA A 288 16.81 -27.23 -6.78
N LYS A 289 18.04 -27.49 -7.25
CA LYS A 289 18.78 -28.72 -6.93
C LYS A 289 20.12 -28.42 -6.29
N THR A 290 20.47 -29.19 -5.26
CA THR A 290 21.85 -29.31 -4.77
C THR A 290 22.68 -30.15 -5.75
N SER A 291 24.01 -30.04 -5.66
CA SER A 291 24.90 -30.76 -6.56
C SER A 291 25.06 -32.24 -6.20
N THR A 292 25.31 -33.09 -7.20
CA THR A 292 25.58 -34.52 -6.98
C THR A 292 26.85 -34.78 -6.17
N PHE A 293 27.83 -33.87 -6.26
CA PHE A 293 29.10 -33.91 -5.53
C PHE A 293 29.06 -33.14 -4.19
N SER A 294 27.90 -32.67 -3.75
CA SER A 294 27.75 -32.02 -2.46
C SER A 294 27.80 -33.01 -1.30
N ASP A 295 28.15 -32.54 -0.10
CA ASP A 295 28.07 -33.29 1.17
C ASP A 295 26.70 -33.92 1.47
N VAL A 296 25.64 -33.42 0.84
CA VAL A 296 24.27 -33.89 1.04
C VAL A 296 23.72 -34.68 -0.15
N GLY A 297 24.52 -34.88 -1.20
CA GLY A 297 24.09 -35.42 -2.48
C GLY A 297 23.06 -34.53 -3.17
N GLN A 298 22.45 -35.02 -4.25
CA GLN A 298 21.41 -34.28 -4.95
C GLN A 298 20.07 -34.31 -4.20
N LYS A 299 19.50 -33.15 -3.94
CA LYS A 299 18.22 -32.92 -3.27
C LYS A 299 17.46 -31.81 -3.95
N ASP A 300 16.14 -31.92 -3.92
CA ASP A 300 15.24 -30.84 -4.29
C ASP A 300 15.11 -29.85 -3.14
N VAL A 301 15.22 -28.56 -3.45
CA VAL A 301 15.27 -27.48 -2.47
C VAL A 301 14.37 -26.34 -2.93
N THR A 302 13.51 -25.85 -2.04
CA THR A 302 12.73 -24.65 -2.28
C THR A 302 13.57 -23.43 -1.92
N LEU A 303 13.82 -22.54 -2.88
CA LEU A 303 14.54 -21.31 -2.61
C LEU A 303 13.70 -20.36 -1.75
N ARG A 304 14.34 -19.76 -0.76
CA ARG A 304 13.68 -18.85 0.16
C ARG A 304 13.23 -17.57 -0.55
N ARG A 305 11.94 -17.24 -0.44
CA ARG A 305 11.37 -16.03 -1.07
C ARG A 305 12.10 -14.75 -0.66
N THR A 306 12.39 -14.55 0.63
CA THR A 306 13.05 -13.31 1.12
C THR A 306 14.49 -13.17 0.59
N MET A 307 15.17 -14.28 0.32
CA MET A 307 16.49 -14.26 -0.33
C MET A 307 16.38 -13.80 -1.79
N LEU A 308 15.41 -14.32 -2.55
CA LEU A 308 15.16 -13.89 -3.93
C LEU A 308 14.75 -12.40 -3.99
N GLU A 309 13.91 -11.96 -3.06
CA GLU A 309 13.57 -10.54 -2.88
C GLU A 309 14.81 -9.68 -2.60
N ALA A 310 15.71 -10.15 -1.74
CA ALA A 310 16.95 -9.44 -1.43
C ALA A 310 17.85 -9.30 -2.66
N ILE A 311 18.02 -10.35 -3.47
CA ILE A 311 18.78 -10.28 -4.73
C ILE A 311 18.25 -9.14 -5.62
N LEU A 312 16.93 -9.07 -5.80
CA LEU A 312 16.30 -8.00 -6.60
C LEU A 312 16.50 -6.62 -5.98
N ARG A 313 16.37 -6.48 -4.67
CA ARG A 313 16.52 -5.18 -3.97
C ARG A 313 17.97 -4.67 -4.00
N ILE A 314 18.94 -5.55 -3.78
CA ILE A 314 20.37 -5.21 -3.89
C ILE A 314 20.66 -4.62 -5.28
N HIS A 315 20.07 -5.20 -6.32
CA HIS A 315 20.23 -4.67 -7.68
C HIS A 315 19.42 -3.39 -7.92
N LEU A 316 18.10 -3.44 -7.77
CA LEU A 316 17.18 -2.38 -8.21
C LEU A 316 17.17 -1.15 -7.30
N ILE A 317 17.47 -1.31 -6.01
CA ILE A 317 17.44 -0.23 -5.02
C ILE A 317 18.84 0.28 -4.73
N ASN A 318 19.81 -0.61 -4.51
CA ASN A 318 21.18 -0.21 -4.21
C ASN A 318 22.03 0.04 -5.47
N GLY A 319 21.53 -0.33 -6.66
CA GLY A 319 22.23 -0.11 -7.93
C GLY A 319 23.45 -1.01 -8.13
N LEU A 320 23.59 -2.09 -7.34
CA LEU A 320 24.73 -2.99 -7.44
C LEU A 320 24.50 -4.02 -8.54
N SER A 321 25.51 -4.27 -9.37
CA SER A 321 25.52 -5.41 -10.28
C SER A 321 26.47 -6.49 -9.77
N PHE A 322 26.12 -7.76 -9.93
CA PHE A 322 26.89 -8.85 -9.37
C PHE A 322 26.67 -10.15 -10.13
N ARG A 323 27.59 -11.09 -9.93
CA ARG A 323 27.53 -12.44 -10.49
C ARG A 323 27.37 -13.47 -9.39
N ILE A 324 26.25 -14.19 -9.43
CA ILE A 324 25.92 -15.27 -8.52
C ILE A 324 26.62 -16.55 -8.98
N THR A 325 27.40 -17.13 -8.08
CA THR A 325 28.20 -18.34 -8.34
C THR A 325 27.55 -19.61 -7.80
N ALA A 326 26.83 -19.51 -6.68
CA ALA A 326 26.15 -20.64 -6.03
C ALA A 326 24.85 -20.18 -5.38
N ILE A 327 23.84 -21.07 -5.33
CA ILE A 327 22.59 -20.89 -4.57
C ILE A 327 22.29 -22.16 -3.77
N ALA A 328 21.84 -23.25 -4.43
CA ALA A 328 21.66 -24.54 -3.77
C ALA A 328 22.71 -25.57 -4.19
N GLY A 329 23.28 -25.45 -5.40
CA GLY A 329 24.42 -26.24 -5.84
C GLY A 329 25.77 -25.75 -5.33
N GLY A 330 26.82 -26.49 -5.68
CA GLY A 330 28.18 -26.33 -5.18
C GLY A 330 28.51 -27.33 -4.07
N ASP A 331 29.79 -27.30 -3.67
CA ASP A 331 30.30 -28.07 -2.54
C ASP A 331 30.53 -27.14 -1.34
N HIS A 332 29.95 -27.49 -0.21
CA HIS A 332 29.89 -26.72 1.02
C HIS A 332 29.81 -27.68 2.20
N SER A 333 30.05 -27.19 3.42
CA SER A 333 29.86 -28.00 4.63
C SER A 333 28.45 -28.59 4.71
N THR A 334 28.33 -29.80 5.25
CA THR A 334 27.07 -30.56 5.38
C THR A 334 25.87 -29.77 5.92
N THR A 335 26.08 -28.81 6.82
CA THR A 335 25.02 -27.96 7.42
C THR A 335 24.85 -26.61 6.73
N SER A 336 25.41 -26.43 5.53
CA SER A 336 25.42 -25.17 4.80
C SER A 336 23.99 -24.68 4.48
N PRO A 337 23.70 -23.38 4.65
CA PRO A 337 22.40 -22.82 4.28
C PRO A 337 22.11 -22.92 2.76
N HIS A 338 23.13 -23.07 1.91
CA HIS A 338 22.94 -23.36 0.48
C HIS A 338 22.07 -24.59 0.26
N TYR A 339 22.33 -25.68 0.98
CA TYR A 339 21.57 -26.94 0.86
C TYR A 339 20.13 -26.87 1.38
N SER A 340 19.76 -25.74 1.97
CA SER A 340 18.38 -25.43 2.38
C SER A 340 17.75 -24.31 1.55
N GLY A 341 18.42 -23.80 0.51
CA GLY A 341 17.90 -22.77 -0.39
C GLY A 341 17.85 -21.40 0.26
N ARG A 342 18.68 -21.19 1.28
CA ARG A 342 18.69 -20.01 2.13
C ARG A 342 19.92 -19.13 1.96
N ALA A 343 20.82 -19.45 1.03
CA ALA A 343 22.03 -18.68 0.78
C ALA A 343 22.35 -18.53 -0.71
N PHE A 344 23.18 -17.54 -1.01
CA PHE A 344 23.85 -17.42 -2.30
C PHE A 344 25.24 -16.80 -2.14
N ASP A 345 26.11 -17.09 -3.09
CA ASP A 345 27.46 -16.55 -3.18
C ASP A 345 27.63 -15.70 -4.43
N ILE A 346 28.49 -14.67 -4.36
CA ILE A 346 28.91 -13.87 -5.52
C ILE A 346 30.43 -13.74 -5.63
N ASP A 347 30.97 -13.70 -6.85
CA ASP A 347 32.42 -13.53 -7.08
C ASP A 347 32.79 -12.30 -7.93
N ARG A 348 31.78 -11.61 -8.46
CA ARG A 348 31.94 -10.30 -9.11
C ARG A 348 30.93 -9.32 -8.57
N LEU A 349 31.38 -8.08 -8.42
CA LEU A 349 30.60 -6.96 -7.93
C LEU A 349 31.00 -5.70 -8.71
N ASN A 350 30.02 -5.06 -9.35
CA ASN A 350 30.18 -3.92 -10.25
C ASN A 350 31.25 -4.15 -11.32
N GLY A 351 31.21 -5.33 -11.95
CA GLY A 351 32.16 -5.76 -12.99
C GLY A 351 33.54 -6.20 -12.48
N SER A 352 33.91 -5.85 -11.24
CA SER A 352 35.20 -6.20 -10.65
C SER A 352 35.12 -7.50 -9.85
N PRO A 353 36.19 -8.31 -9.79
CA PRO A 353 36.24 -9.47 -8.89
C PRO A 353 36.01 -9.07 -7.44
N VAL A 354 35.39 -9.95 -6.66
CA VAL A 354 35.37 -9.84 -5.21
C VAL A 354 36.75 -10.23 -4.68
N ASN A 355 37.39 -9.31 -3.99
CA ASN A 355 38.66 -9.48 -3.30
C ASN A 355 38.85 -8.34 -2.28
N ALA A 356 39.94 -8.35 -1.50
CA ALA A 356 40.19 -7.34 -0.48
C ALA A 356 40.27 -5.88 -0.99
N SER A 357 40.52 -5.64 -2.29
CA SER A 357 40.62 -4.30 -2.85
C SER A 357 39.33 -3.78 -3.49
N ASN A 358 38.29 -4.61 -3.64
CA ASN A 358 37.01 -4.16 -4.19
C ASN A 358 36.28 -3.24 -3.20
N PRO A 359 36.10 -1.93 -3.52
CA PRO A 359 35.55 -0.96 -2.58
C PRO A 359 34.06 -1.16 -2.29
N PHE A 360 33.36 -1.97 -3.10
CA PHE A 360 31.93 -2.19 -2.97
C PHE A 360 31.57 -3.34 -2.03
N ASN A 361 32.54 -4.14 -1.56
CA ASN A 361 32.27 -5.30 -0.70
C ASN A 361 31.42 -4.95 0.52
N GLN A 362 31.78 -3.88 1.23
CA GLN A 362 31.05 -3.48 2.43
C GLN A 362 29.63 -3.02 2.10
N ALA A 363 29.43 -2.29 1.00
CA ALA A 363 28.11 -1.85 0.58
C ALA A 363 27.20 -3.04 0.25
N PHE A 364 27.74 -4.06 -0.44
CA PHE A 364 27.01 -5.29 -0.75
C PHE A 364 26.64 -6.08 0.51
N ARG A 365 27.61 -6.30 1.42
CA ARG A 365 27.36 -6.97 2.71
C ARG A 365 26.31 -6.24 3.55
N ASN A 366 26.39 -4.91 3.62
CA ASN A 366 25.39 -4.09 4.30
C ASN A 366 24.00 -4.24 3.66
N ALA A 367 23.92 -4.33 2.34
CA ALA A 367 22.65 -4.52 1.65
C ALA A 367 22.05 -5.92 1.93
N CYS A 368 22.86 -6.99 1.94
CA CYS A 368 22.40 -8.31 2.38
C CYS A 368 21.81 -8.27 3.80
N ALA A 369 22.56 -7.70 4.76
CA ALA A 369 22.11 -7.58 6.14
C ALA A 369 20.83 -6.73 6.28
N ALA A 370 20.76 -5.60 5.56
CA ALA A 370 19.59 -4.72 5.55
C ALA A 370 18.31 -5.41 5.01
N TYR A 371 18.47 -6.44 4.17
CA TYR A 371 17.37 -7.26 3.65
C TYR A 371 17.24 -8.62 4.36
N GLY A 372 17.77 -8.71 5.58
CA GLY A 372 17.48 -9.78 6.52
C GLY A 372 18.41 -10.99 6.44
N ALA A 373 19.54 -10.90 5.74
CA ALA A 373 20.57 -11.92 5.85
C ALA A 373 21.12 -11.94 7.29
N THR A 374 21.21 -13.11 7.89
CA THR A 374 21.70 -13.34 9.25
C THR A 374 23.16 -13.79 9.30
N ASP A 375 23.68 -14.31 8.19
CA ASP A 375 25.11 -14.59 7.99
C ASP A 375 25.58 -13.91 6.70
N VAL A 376 26.61 -13.07 6.83
CA VAL A 376 27.18 -12.31 5.71
C VAL A 376 28.69 -12.30 5.85
N ARG A 377 29.39 -12.97 4.93
CA ARG A 377 30.85 -13.15 4.96
C ARG A 377 31.47 -12.72 3.64
N GLY A 378 32.70 -12.22 3.64
CA GLY A 378 33.40 -11.85 2.42
C GLY A 378 34.89 -11.65 2.65
N PRO A 379 35.60 -10.90 1.78
CA PRO A 379 37.02 -10.66 1.96
C PRO A 379 37.32 -10.05 3.34
N GLY A 380 38.23 -10.71 4.07
CA GLY A 380 38.53 -10.48 5.48
C GLY A 380 38.11 -11.63 6.40
N ASP A 381 37.11 -12.41 5.99
CA ASP A 381 36.61 -13.58 6.72
C ASP A 381 37.30 -14.87 6.25
N GLU A 382 37.51 -15.82 7.16
CA GLU A 382 38.14 -17.11 6.86
C GLU A 382 37.38 -17.84 5.75
N GLY A 383 38.08 -18.27 4.69
CA GLY A 383 37.50 -18.98 3.55
C GLY A 383 36.77 -18.10 2.52
N HIS A 384 36.64 -16.78 2.72
CA HIS A 384 35.81 -15.91 1.87
C HIS A 384 36.62 -14.81 1.14
N ALA A 385 37.90 -15.07 0.85
CA ALA A 385 38.78 -14.06 0.23
C ALA A 385 38.37 -13.64 -1.20
N THR A 386 37.58 -14.45 -1.91
CA THR A 386 37.28 -14.30 -3.34
C THR A 386 35.78 -14.23 -3.66
N HIS A 387 34.92 -14.29 -2.66
CA HIS A 387 33.47 -14.25 -2.84
C HIS A 387 32.78 -13.61 -1.61
N ILE A 388 31.53 -13.19 -1.77
CA ILE A 388 30.68 -12.78 -0.65
C ILE A 388 29.54 -13.79 -0.52
N HIS A 389 29.36 -14.31 0.68
CA HIS A 389 28.28 -15.20 1.09
C HIS A 389 27.19 -14.40 1.81
N CYS A 390 25.93 -14.64 1.47
CA CYS A 390 24.78 -14.10 2.19
C CYS A 390 23.74 -15.21 2.46
N ALA A 391 23.32 -15.38 3.72
CA ALA A 391 22.33 -16.40 4.12
C ALA A 391 21.23 -15.86 5.05
N TRP A 392 20.05 -16.50 5.02
CA TRP A 392 18.85 -16.16 5.79
C TRP A 392 18.39 -17.31 6.69
N ASP A 393 17.82 -17.02 7.87
CA ASP A 393 17.36 -18.04 8.83
C ASP A 393 15.95 -18.54 8.69
#